data_AF-A0A093Z0D1-F1
#
_entry.id   AF-A0A093Z0D1-F1
#
_cell.length_a   1.000
_cell.length_b   1.000
_cell.length_c   1.000
_cell.angle_alpha   90.00
_cell.angle_beta   90.00
_cell.angle_gamma   90.00
#
_symmetry.space_group_name_H-M   'P 1'
#
loop_
_entity.id
_entity.type
_entity.pdbx_description
1 polymer ?
#
loop_
_entity_poly.entity_id
_entity_poly.type
_entity_poly.pdbx_seq_one_letter_code
_entity_poly.pdbx_strand_id
1 'polypeptide(L)'
;AYTPPVASSAPSGPEDPYSFLTTFDTILLIDDSGSMAGRSWRETALALAALLPVIVAHDTNGIDLYFFNHKSADPGVPAEGIPAGGYRKITTAACITSIFAAVRPSGGTPTGTRLNAILKPYLAHLSAKRGPSALNTDAMDAVKPLNILTITDGVPSDDVESVLLVAAKKLDKFEAAPHQIGVQFF
;
A
#
# COMPACT_ATOMS: atom_id res chain seq x y z
N ALA A 1 45.51 -28.94 -25.07
CA ALA A 1 45.15 -28.73 -23.66
C ALA A 1 44.16 -27.59 -23.61
N TYR A 2 42.94 -27.83 -23.12
CA TYR A 2 41.88 -26.84 -22.99
C TYR A 2 41.78 -26.43 -21.53
N THR A 3 41.96 -25.15 -21.24
CA THR A 3 41.83 -24.57 -19.90
C THR A 3 40.39 -24.06 -19.76
N PRO A 4 39.59 -24.55 -18.79
CA PRO A 4 38.24 -24.06 -18.62
C PRO A 4 38.25 -22.64 -18.02
N PRO A 5 37.25 -21.79 -18.33
CA PRO A 5 37.15 -20.47 -17.74
C PRO A 5 36.83 -20.56 -16.24
N VAL A 6 37.45 -19.68 -15.47
CA VAL A 6 37.21 -19.52 -14.03
C VAL A 6 35.74 -19.13 -13.82
N ALA A 7 35.02 -19.93 -13.05
CA ALA A 7 33.67 -19.59 -12.60
C ALA A 7 33.71 -18.24 -11.90
N SER A 8 33.01 -17.25 -12.47
CA SER A 8 32.71 -16.01 -11.77
C SER A 8 31.99 -16.38 -10.48
N SER A 9 32.57 -16.00 -9.34
CA SER A 9 31.96 -16.13 -8.03
C SER A 9 30.66 -15.32 -8.03
N ALA A 10 29.53 -16.01 -8.17
CA ALA A 10 28.24 -15.44 -7.85
C ALA A 10 28.28 -14.90 -6.41
N PRO A 11 27.80 -13.68 -6.14
CA PRO A 11 27.71 -13.18 -4.78
C PRO A 11 26.80 -14.11 -3.98
N SER A 12 27.33 -14.53 -2.84
CA SER A 12 26.75 -15.46 -1.88
C SER A 12 25.74 -14.76 -0.96
N GLY A 13 24.48 -15.17 -1.05
CA GLY A 13 23.41 -14.93 -0.09
C GLY A 13 22.04 -15.16 -0.74
N PRO A 14 21.04 -15.77 -0.07
CA PRO A 14 19.67 -15.68 -0.56
C PRO A 14 19.30 -14.19 -0.51
N GLU A 15 18.98 -13.58 -1.66
CA GLU A 15 18.26 -12.31 -1.62
C GLU A 15 17.02 -12.53 -0.75
N ASP A 16 16.91 -11.74 0.31
CA ASP A 16 15.73 -11.76 1.14
C ASP A 16 14.53 -11.44 0.23
N PRO A 17 13.57 -12.37 0.05
CA PRO A 17 12.46 -12.17 -0.87
C PRO A 17 11.59 -10.97 -0.46
N TYR A 18 11.76 -10.43 0.74
CA TYR A 18 11.04 -9.28 1.27
C TYR A 18 11.88 -7.98 1.30
N SER A 19 13.13 -8.01 0.83
CA SER A 19 14.00 -6.82 0.74
C SER A 19 13.37 -5.67 -0.05
N PHE A 20 12.56 -5.99 -1.06
CA PHE A 20 11.80 -5.00 -1.81
C PHE A 20 10.81 -4.23 -0.93
N LEU A 21 10.30 -4.79 0.18
CA LEU A 21 9.35 -4.07 1.05
C LEU A 21 9.96 -2.80 1.66
N THR A 22 11.30 -2.71 1.75
CA THR A 22 11.99 -1.50 2.23
C THR A 22 11.84 -0.31 1.26
N THR A 23 11.55 -0.58 -0.01
CA THR A 23 11.54 0.43 -1.08
C THR A 23 10.16 1.03 -1.32
N PHE A 24 9.11 0.48 -0.72
CA PHE A 24 7.73 0.93 -0.89
C PHE A 24 7.14 1.40 0.43
N ASP A 25 6.34 2.45 0.40
CA ASP A 25 5.39 2.69 1.48
C ASP A 25 4.22 1.71 1.31
N THR A 26 3.92 0.95 2.36
CA THR A 26 2.89 -0.10 2.31
C THR A 26 1.60 0.35 3.01
N ILE A 27 0.49 0.29 2.27
CA ILE A 27 -0.87 0.48 2.77
C ILE A 27 -1.62 -0.85 2.79
N LEU A 28 -2.18 -1.21 3.94
CA LEU A 28 -3.23 -2.22 4.04
C LEU A 28 -4.59 -1.55 3.88
N LEU A 29 -5.35 -1.99 2.90
CA LEU A 29 -6.72 -1.55 2.68
C LEU A 29 -7.68 -2.70 2.99
N ILE A 30 -8.37 -2.60 4.12
CA ILE A 30 -9.15 -3.71 4.67
C ILE A 30 -10.63 -3.48 4.42
N ASP A 31 -11.30 -4.51 3.92
CA ASP A 31 -12.75 -4.55 3.87
C ASP A 31 -13.32 -4.68 5.29
N ASP A 32 -14.08 -3.67 5.71
CA ASP A 32 -14.89 -3.67 6.92
C ASP A 32 -16.39 -3.66 6.58
N SER A 33 -16.79 -4.20 5.44
CA SER A 33 -18.18 -4.39 5.04
C SER A 33 -18.91 -5.39 5.95
N GLY A 34 -20.25 -5.43 5.86
CA GLY A 34 -21.04 -6.36 6.65
C GLY A 34 -20.72 -7.85 6.41
N SER A 35 -20.26 -8.25 5.22
CA SER A 35 -19.92 -9.65 4.90
C SER A 35 -18.73 -10.16 5.70
N MET A 36 -17.79 -9.27 6.02
CA MET A 36 -16.60 -9.60 6.79
C MET A 36 -16.91 -9.97 8.25
N ALA A 37 -18.12 -9.70 8.75
CA ALA A 37 -18.49 -9.89 10.15
C ALA A 37 -18.27 -11.35 10.64
N GLY A 38 -17.71 -11.48 11.84
CA GLY A 38 -17.50 -12.78 12.48
C GLY A 38 -16.16 -13.41 12.11
N ARG A 39 -16.18 -14.49 11.32
CA ARG A 39 -14.98 -15.32 11.09
C ARG A 39 -13.93 -14.58 10.26
N SER A 40 -14.30 -14.06 9.10
CA SER A 40 -13.39 -13.37 8.18
C SER A 40 -12.66 -12.20 8.85
N TRP A 41 -13.39 -11.37 9.62
CA TRP A 41 -12.80 -10.27 10.39
C TRP A 41 -11.74 -10.72 11.39
N ARG A 42 -12.01 -11.79 12.15
CA ARG A 42 -11.07 -12.32 13.13
C ARG A 42 -9.84 -12.94 12.47
N GLU A 43 -10.04 -13.71 11.41
CA GLU A 43 -8.95 -14.34 10.66
C GLU A 43 -8.04 -13.28 10.02
N THR A 44 -8.63 -12.23 9.44
CA THR A 44 -7.88 -11.09 8.90
C THR A 44 -7.06 -10.40 9.98
N ALA A 45 -7.66 -10.08 11.14
CA ALA A 45 -6.95 -9.46 12.26
C ALA A 45 -5.74 -10.29 12.73
N LEU A 46 -5.92 -11.61 12.86
CA LEU A 46 -4.88 -12.53 13.30
C LEU A 46 -3.78 -12.68 12.26
N ALA A 47 -4.13 -12.83 10.98
CA ALA A 47 -3.17 -12.93 9.88
C ALA A 47 -2.30 -11.68 9.79
N LEU A 48 -2.91 -10.49 9.85
CA LEU A 48 -2.18 -9.22 9.82
C LEU A 48 -1.27 -9.04 11.04
N ALA A 49 -1.77 -9.36 12.23
CA ALA A 49 -0.97 -9.29 13.46
C ALA A 49 0.24 -10.24 13.40
N ALA A 50 0.11 -11.40 12.76
CA ALA A 50 1.20 -12.37 12.59
C ALA A 50 2.20 -11.97 11.50
N LEU A 51 1.75 -11.31 10.43
CA LEU A 51 2.60 -10.85 9.32
C LEU A 51 3.36 -9.56 9.65
N LEU A 52 2.80 -8.69 10.49
CA LEU A 52 3.38 -7.38 10.77
C LEU A 52 4.84 -7.40 11.24
N PRO A 53 5.30 -8.30 12.14
CA PRO A 53 6.71 -8.35 12.53
C PRO A 53 7.65 -8.62 11.36
N VAL A 54 7.21 -9.40 10.37
CA VAL A 54 7.99 -9.65 9.14
C VAL A 54 8.08 -8.37 8.33
N ILE A 55 6.97 -7.66 8.14
CA ILE A 55 6.95 -6.40 7.37
C ILE A 55 7.82 -5.34 8.04
N VAL A 56 7.69 -5.14 9.36
CA VAL A 56 8.41 -4.10 10.12
C VAL A 56 9.91 -4.40 10.24
N ALA A 57 10.32 -5.66 10.14
CA ALA A 57 11.74 -6.02 10.06
C ALA A 57 12.43 -5.44 8.81
N HIS A 58 11.65 -5.16 7.76
CA HIS A 58 12.14 -4.60 6.49
C HIS A 58 11.73 -3.12 6.33
N ASP A 59 10.59 -2.70 6.87
CA ASP A 59 10.14 -1.30 6.89
C ASP A 59 10.01 -0.76 8.32
N THR A 60 11.05 -0.07 8.77
CA THR A 60 11.08 0.52 10.13
C THR A 60 10.09 1.67 10.34
N ASN A 61 9.56 2.28 9.27
CA ASN A 61 8.50 3.30 9.42
C ASN A 61 7.13 2.68 9.72
N GLY A 62 7.00 1.36 9.58
CA GLY A 62 5.75 0.64 9.74
C GLY A 62 4.80 0.82 8.56
N ILE A 63 3.59 0.30 8.72
CA ILE A 63 2.57 0.32 7.66
C ILE A 63 1.43 1.28 8.01
N ASP A 64 0.72 1.70 6.97
CA ASP A 64 -0.54 2.43 7.14
C ASP A 64 -1.72 1.47 6.89
N LEU A 65 -2.80 1.64 7.65
CA LEU A 65 -4.01 0.83 7.55
C LEU A 65 -5.23 1.73 7.34
N TYR A 66 -6.01 1.41 6.30
CA TYR A 66 -7.29 2.04 6.01
C TYR A 66 -8.37 0.98 5.90
N PHE A 67 -9.60 1.35 6.24
CA PHE A 67 -10.78 0.53 6.00
C PHE A 67 -11.61 1.08 4.85
N PHE A 68 -12.42 0.27 4.17
CA PHE A 68 -13.35 0.75 3.14
C PHE A 68 -14.34 1.79 3.68
N ASN A 69 -14.99 1.49 4.80
CA ASN A 69 -16.06 2.30 5.39
C ASN A 69 -15.54 3.14 6.56
N HIS A 70 -14.87 2.52 7.53
CA HIS A 70 -14.37 3.21 8.71
C HIS A 70 -13.26 4.21 8.38
N LYS A 71 -13.32 5.36 9.04
CA LYS A 71 -12.30 6.41 8.98
C LYS A 71 -11.90 6.80 10.39
N SER A 72 -10.61 6.76 10.66
CA SER A 72 -10.06 7.31 11.90
C SER A 72 -10.19 8.84 11.93
N ALA A 73 -9.89 9.45 13.07
CA ALA A 73 -9.80 10.91 13.19
C ALA A 73 -8.48 11.51 12.66
N ASP A 74 -7.54 10.69 12.16
CA ASP A 74 -6.27 11.18 11.64
C ASP A 74 -6.52 12.03 10.37
N PRO A 75 -6.08 13.30 10.33
CA PRO A 75 -6.32 14.20 9.18
C PRO A 75 -5.44 13.87 7.96
N GLY A 76 -4.51 12.92 8.07
CA GLY A 76 -3.49 12.64 7.07
C GLY A 76 -2.48 13.77 6.96
N VAL A 77 -1.66 13.69 5.90
CA VAL A 77 -0.74 14.76 5.49
C VAL A 77 -0.85 14.89 3.96
N PRO A 78 -1.92 15.50 3.43
CA PRO A 78 -2.16 15.52 1.98
C PRO A 78 -1.02 16.15 1.17
N ALA A 79 -0.28 17.09 1.77
CA ALA A 79 0.91 17.70 1.15
C ALA A 79 2.05 16.69 0.91
N GLU A 80 2.09 15.59 1.66
CA GLU A 80 3.02 14.46 1.53
C GLU A 80 2.35 13.25 0.85
N GLY A 81 1.16 13.42 0.28
CA GLY A 81 0.43 12.34 -0.39
C GLY A 81 -0.26 11.36 0.55
N ILE A 82 -0.28 11.66 1.86
CA ILE A 82 -0.88 10.80 2.88
C ILE A 82 -2.37 11.18 3.07
N PRO A 83 -3.32 10.29 2.77
CA PRO A 83 -4.75 10.56 2.88
C PRO A 83 -5.24 10.57 4.35
N ALA A 84 -6.39 11.20 4.57
CA ALA A 84 -7.03 11.22 5.89
C ALA A 84 -7.79 9.91 6.21
N GLY A 85 -8.05 9.69 7.50
CA GLY A 85 -8.92 8.64 7.99
C GLY A 85 -8.31 7.24 7.98
N GLY A 86 -6.99 7.15 8.14
CA GLY A 86 -6.25 5.90 8.33
C GLY A 86 -5.56 5.82 9.68
N TYR A 87 -4.99 4.66 9.98
CA TYR A 87 -4.12 4.43 11.12
C TYR A 87 -2.70 4.31 10.58
N ARG A 88 -1.81 5.21 11.00
CA ARG A 88 -0.51 5.36 10.35
C ARG A 88 0.64 4.83 11.18
N LYS A 89 1.73 4.47 10.49
CA LYS A 89 3.01 4.05 11.11
C LYS A 89 2.82 2.95 12.15
N ILE A 90 1.99 1.96 11.81
CA ILE A 90 1.72 0.81 12.67
C ILE A 90 2.93 -0.10 12.63
N THR A 91 3.53 -0.31 13.81
CA THR A 91 4.73 -1.14 13.97
C THR A 91 4.53 -2.33 14.91
N THR A 92 3.37 -2.43 15.58
CA THR A 92 3.11 -3.47 16.59
C THR A 92 1.81 -4.23 16.35
N ALA A 93 1.86 -5.55 16.56
CA ALA A 93 0.70 -6.42 16.44
C ALA A 93 -0.43 -6.01 17.40
N ALA A 94 -0.08 -5.54 18.60
CA ALA A 94 -1.03 -5.03 19.60
C ALA A 94 -1.84 -3.83 19.08
N CYS A 95 -1.24 -2.96 18.26
CA CYS A 95 -1.95 -1.86 17.62
C CYS A 95 -3.00 -2.39 16.62
N ILE A 96 -2.65 -3.35 15.76
CA ILE A 96 -3.61 -4.01 14.86
C ILE A 96 -4.76 -4.63 15.65
N THR A 97 -4.47 -5.42 16.69
CA THR A 97 -5.50 -6.04 17.53
C THR A 97 -6.43 -4.99 18.15
N SER A 98 -5.88 -3.86 18.63
CA SER A 98 -6.67 -2.77 19.22
C SER A 98 -7.58 -2.09 18.18
N ILE A 99 -7.07 -1.86 16.96
CA ILE A 99 -7.84 -1.27 15.86
C ILE A 99 -9.01 -2.19 15.49
N PHE A 100 -8.77 -3.48 15.27
CA PHE A 100 -9.81 -4.45 14.92
C PHE A 100 -10.81 -4.70 16.06
N ALA A 101 -10.40 -4.49 17.32
CA ALA A 101 -11.29 -4.52 18.47
C ALA A 101 -12.19 -3.28 18.57
N ALA A 102 -11.76 -2.14 18.05
CA ALA A 102 -12.52 -0.88 18.03
C ALA A 102 -13.46 -0.76 16.82
N VAL A 103 -13.04 -1.24 15.65
CA VAL A 103 -13.82 -1.18 14.41
C VAL A 103 -14.83 -2.34 14.34
N ARG A 104 -16.01 -2.09 13.77
CA ARG A 104 -17.07 -3.09 13.59
C ARG A 104 -17.42 -3.19 12.11
N PRO A 105 -17.37 -4.39 11.51
CA PRO A 105 -17.75 -4.56 10.12
C PRO A 105 -19.20 -4.15 9.88
N SER A 106 -19.43 -3.27 8.91
CA SER A 106 -20.74 -2.72 8.54
C SER A 106 -20.67 -2.02 7.17
N GLY A 107 -21.83 -1.84 6.54
CA GLY A 107 -21.91 -1.16 5.24
C GLY A 107 -21.57 -2.07 4.06
N GLY A 108 -21.35 -1.44 2.89
CA GLY A 108 -21.03 -2.12 1.64
C GLY A 108 -19.53 -2.19 1.39
N THR A 109 -19.16 -2.46 0.14
CA THR A 109 -17.77 -2.66 -0.28
C THR A 109 -17.36 -1.56 -1.29
N PRO A 110 -17.24 -0.27 -0.87
CA PRO A 110 -16.95 0.86 -1.77
C PRO A 110 -15.45 0.92 -2.14
N THR A 111 -14.95 -0.15 -2.75
CA THR A 111 -13.53 -0.39 -3.04
C THR A 111 -12.93 0.71 -3.91
N GLY A 112 -13.58 1.06 -5.03
CA GLY A 112 -13.10 2.07 -5.97
C GLY A 112 -13.05 3.46 -5.33
N THR A 113 -14.10 3.82 -4.59
CA THR A 113 -14.20 5.08 -3.86
C THR A 113 -13.06 5.22 -2.85
N ARG A 114 -12.80 4.17 -2.05
CA ARG A 114 -11.75 4.22 -1.04
C ARG A 114 -10.34 4.20 -1.65
N LEU A 115 -10.12 3.40 -2.69
CA LEU A 115 -8.87 3.42 -3.46
C LEU A 115 -8.60 4.80 -4.03
N ASN A 116 -9.59 5.46 -4.65
CA ASN A 116 -9.44 6.81 -5.19
C ASN A 116 -9.10 7.83 -4.09
N ALA A 117 -9.68 7.70 -2.90
CA ALA A 117 -9.38 8.58 -1.77
C ALA A 117 -7.92 8.45 -1.30
N ILE A 118 -7.30 7.28 -1.49
CA ILE A 118 -5.89 7.02 -1.17
C ILE A 118 -4.97 7.45 -2.32
N LEU A 119 -5.30 7.06 -3.55
CA LEU A 119 -4.49 7.34 -4.74
C LEU A 119 -4.45 8.83 -5.08
N LYS A 120 -5.54 9.57 -4.85
CA LYS A 120 -5.65 10.97 -5.26
C LYS A 120 -4.63 11.89 -4.56
N PRO A 121 -4.48 11.89 -3.22
CA PRO A 121 -3.42 12.66 -2.55
C PRO A 121 -2.02 12.26 -3.00
N TYR A 122 -1.75 10.96 -3.13
CA TYR A 122 -0.46 10.45 -3.58
C TYR A 122 -0.08 10.95 -4.98
N LEU A 123 -1.00 10.83 -5.95
CA LEU A 123 -0.80 11.34 -7.31
C LEU A 123 -0.65 12.87 -7.34
N ALA A 124 -1.33 13.60 -6.46
CA ALA A 124 -1.17 15.04 -6.34
C ALA A 124 0.21 15.41 -5.79
N HIS A 125 0.70 14.68 -4.79
CA HIS A 125 2.04 14.84 -4.25
C HIS A 125 3.11 14.56 -5.31
N LEU A 126 2.98 13.44 -6.04
CA LEU A 126 3.87 13.09 -7.14
C LEU A 126 3.91 14.19 -8.22
N SER A 127 2.73 14.69 -8.62
CA SER A 127 2.62 15.79 -9.58
C SER A 127 3.26 17.09 -9.08
N ALA A 128 3.13 17.39 -7.79
CA ALA A 128 3.73 18.58 -7.20
C ALA A 128 5.26 18.50 -7.16
N LYS A 129 5.80 17.29 -6.90
CA LYS A 129 7.25 17.02 -6.91
C LYS A 129 7.86 17.10 -8.30
N ARG A 130 7.17 16.59 -9.32
CA ARG A 130 7.56 16.78 -10.72
C ARG A 130 7.64 18.27 -11.06
N GLY A 131 6.66 19.06 -10.64
CA GLY A 131 6.60 20.49 -10.95
C GLY A 131 6.39 20.74 -12.46
N PRO A 132 6.72 21.94 -12.97
CA PRO A 132 6.48 22.30 -14.36
C PRO A 132 7.53 21.77 -15.34
N SER A 133 8.68 21.29 -14.85
CA SER A 133 9.77 20.81 -15.69
C SER A 133 9.67 19.30 -15.88
N ALA A 134 9.52 18.87 -17.14
CA ALA A 134 9.57 17.46 -17.50
C ALA A 134 10.95 16.80 -17.22
N LEU A 135 12.00 17.62 -17.01
CA LEU A 135 13.35 17.15 -16.70
C LEU A 135 13.61 16.94 -15.20
N ASN A 136 12.62 17.22 -14.33
CA ASN A 136 12.78 17.08 -12.88
C ASN A 136 12.38 15.68 -12.40
N THR A 137 13.02 14.65 -12.97
CA THR A 137 12.79 13.25 -12.62
C THR A 137 13.31 12.93 -11.22
N ASP A 138 14.46 13.49 -10.82
CA ASP A 138 15.10 13.22 -9.53
C ASP A 138 14.19 13.54 -8.32
N ALA A 139 13.43 14.64 -8.38
CA ALA A 139 12.51 15.01 -7.30
C ALA A 139 11.28 14.10 -7.23
N MET A 140 10.89 13.51 -8.36
CA MET A 140 9.79 12.56 -8.45
C MET A 140 10.24 11.16 -8.00
N ASP A 141 11.46 10.76 -8.36
CA ASP A 141 12.09 9.49 -7.94
C ASP A 141 12.37 9.46 -6.43
N ALA A 142 12.47 10.63 -5.78
CA ALA A 142 12.53 10.74 -4.33
C ALA A 142 11.19 10.42 -3.63
N VAL A 143 10.06 10.38 -4.36
CA VAL A 143 8.78 9.94 -3.81
C VAL A 143 8.77 8.43 -3.79
N LYS A 144 8.73 7.85 -2.59
CA LYS A 144 8.66 6.41 -2.42
C LYS A 144 7.46 5.82 -3.16
N PRO A 145 7.67 4.76 -3.96
CA PRO A 145 6.60 3.97 -4.53
C PRO A 145 5.59 3.49 -3.49
N LEU A 146 4.32 3.36 -3.90
CA LEU A 146 3.21 2.97 -3.02
C LEU A 146 2.76 1.54 -3.32
N ASN A 147 2.63 0.70 -2.29
CA ASN A 147 2.09 -0.65 -2.41
C ASN A 147 0.79 -0.78 -1.59
N ILE A 148 -0.35 -0.96 -2.26
CA ILE A 148 -1.66 -1.12 -1.62
C ILE A 148 -2.06 -2.59 -1.65
N LEU A 149 -2.12 -3.23 -0.49
CA LEU A 149 -2.62 -4.59 -0.32
C LEU A 149 -4.07 -4.52 0.18
N THR A 150 -5.00 -4.86 -0.71
CA THR A 150 -6.44 -4.83 -0.44
C THR A 150 -6.92 -6.21 -0.02
N ILE A 151 -7.53 -6.33 1.16
CA ILE A 151 -8.06 -7.60 1.70
C ILE A 151 -9.59 -7.50 1.74
N THR A 152 -10.29 -8.37 1.03
CA THR A 152 -11.75 -8.31 0.87
C THR A 152 -12.36 -9.69 0.68
N ASP A 153 -13.58 -9.93 1.17
CA ASP A 153 -14.31 -11.20 0.95
C ASP A 153 -15.42 -11.10 -0.12
N GLY A 154 -15.66 -9.90 -0.64
CA GLY A 154 -16.76 -9.60 -1.55
C GLY A 154 -16.35 -8.91 -2.85
N VAL A 155 -17.35 -8.78 -3.73
CA VAL A 155 -17.25 -8.02 -4.98
C VAL A 155 -17.42 -6.53 -4.68
N PRO A 156 -16.62 -5.63 -5.28
CA PRO A 156 -16.81 -4.19 -5.16
C PRO A 156 -18.25 -3.76 -5.45
N SER A 157 -18.74 -2.79 -4.69
CA SER A 157 -20.05 -2.16 -4.90
C SER A 157 -20.00 -1.00 -5.90
N ASP A 158 -18.81 -0.62 -6.35
CA ASP A 158 -18.53 0.48 -7.25
C ASP A 158 -17.44 0.12 -8.28
N ASP A 159 -17.18 1.05 -9.20
CA ASP A 159 -16.25 0.84 -10.31
C ASP A 159 -14.79 1.05 -9.89
N VAL A 160 -14.11 -0.07 -9.61
CA VAL A 160 -12.67 -0.11 -9.29
C VAL A 160 -11.82 0.11 -10.54
N GLU A 161 -12.22 -0.45 -11.69
CA GLU A 161 -11.44 -0.45 -12.92
C GLU A 161 -11.22 0.98 -13.41
N SER A 162 -12.27 1.79 -13.45
CA SER A 162 -12.17 3.20 -13.86
C SER A 162 -11.22 3.99 -12.97
N VAL A 163 -11.22 3.73 -11.66
CA VAL A 163 -10.33 4.42 -10.70
C VAL A 163 -8.87 4.07 -10.99
N LEU A 164 -8.56 2.79 -11.17
CA LEU A 164 -7.20 2.33 -11.47
C LEU A 164 -6.74 2.83 -12.84
N LEU A 165 -7.62 2.83 -13.84
CA LEU A 165 -7.33 3.31 -15.19
C LEU A 165 -7.07 4.82 -15.21
N VAL A 166 -7.79 5.61 -14.42
CA VAL A 166 -7.52 7.04 -14.25
C VAL A 166 -6.17 7.27 -13.55
N ALA A 167 -5.83 6.46 -12.54
CA ALA A 167 -4.53 6.54 -11.88
C ALA A 167 -3.38 6.20 -12.83
N ALA A 168 -3.50 5.10 -13.59
CA ALA A 168 -2.51 4.68 -14.59
C ALA A 168 -2.27 5.78 -15.65
N LYS A 169 -3.33 6.33 -16.24
CA LYS A 169 -3.22 7.44 -17.22
C LYS A 169 -2.50 8.66 -16.66
N LYS A 170 -2.64 8.95 -15.35
CA LYS A 170 -1.92 10.05 -14.71
C LYS A 170 -0.44 9.72 -14.54
N LEU A 171 -0.12 8.51 -14.08
CA LEU A 171 1.27 8.04 -13.98
C LEU A 171 1.98 8.07 -15.33
N ASP A 172 1.31 7.63 -16.40
CA ASP A 172 1.84 7.70 -17.77
C ASP A 172 2.16 9.14 -18.18
N LYS A 173 1.25 10.08 -17.89
CA LYS A 173 1.47 11.52 -18.15
C LYS A 173 2.62 12.09 -17.33
N PHE A 174 2.88 11.52 -16.16
CA PHE A 174 3.99 11.91 -15.30
C PHE A 174 5.32 11.27 -15.71
N GLU A 175 5.29 10.29 -16.63
CA GLU A 175 6.44 9.44 -16.95
C GLU A 175 7.02 8.79 -15.69
N ALA A 176 6.13 8.43 -14.76
CA ALA A 176 6.51 7.82 -13.49
C ALA A 176 7.09 6.42 -13.72
N ALA A 177 7.90 5.95 -12.77
CA ALA A 177 8.42 4.59 -12.81
C ALA A 177 7.27 3.56 -12.91
N PRO A 178 7.42 2.47 -13.69
CA PRO A 178 6.36 1.47 -13.82
C PRO A 178 5.91 0.83 -12.50
N HIS A 179 6.78 0.86 -11.49
CA HIS A 179 6.53 0.34 -10.15
C HIS A 179 6.06 1.41 -9.16
N GLN A 180 5.77 2.65 -9.59
CA GLN A 180 5.42 3.76 -8.68
C GLN A 180 4.19 3.46 -7.82
N ILE A 181 3.25 2.67 -8.32
CA ILE A 181 2.06 2.20 -7.59
C ILE A 181 1.81 0.72 -7.89
N GLY A 182 1.74 -0.10 -6.86
CA GLY A 182 1.20 -1.46 -6.90
C GLY A 182 -0.14 -1.52 -6.16
N VAL A 183 -1.13 -2.20 -6.75
CA VAL A 183 -2.41 -2.52 -6.08
C VAL A 183 -2.66 -4.02 -6.24
N GLN A 184 -2.83 -4.71 -5.11
CA GLN A 184 -3.05 -6.16 -5.06
C GLN A 184 -4.35 -6.44 -4.29
N PHE A 185 -5.14 -7.41 -4.75
CA PHE A 185 -6.39 -7.83 -4.13
C PHE A 185 -6.25 -9.28 -3.64
N PHE A 186 -6.65 -9.53 -2.40
CA PHE A 186 -6.64 -10.83 -1.73
C PHE A 186 -8.02 -11.16 -1.17
#